data_AF-A5Z2Z3-F1
#
_entry.id   AF-A5Z2Z3-F1
#
_cell.length_a   1.000
_cell.length_b   1.000
_cell.length_c   1.000
_cell.angle_alpha   90.00
_cell.angle_beta   90.00
_cell.angle_gamma   90.00
#
_symmetry.space_group_name_H-M   'P 1'
#
loop_
_entity.id
_entity.type
_entity.pdbx_description
1 polymer ?
#
loop_
_entity_poly.entity_id
_entity_poly.type
_entity_poly.pdbx_seq_one_letter_code
_entity_poly.pdbx_strand_id
1 'polypeptide(L)' 'SKNRILSNNVRMSTDTSVTGLNNNMLVIGGSGAGKTFYIVKPNIMQMLPKGSFIATDPKGGAKRSIVKSYGTIATNN' A
#
# COMPACT_ATOMS: atom_id res chain seq x y z
N SER A 1 -1.25 3.46 12.27
CA SER A 1 -2.57 4.07 12.55
C SER A 1 -3.66 3.26 11.84
N LYS A 2 -4.92 3.30 12.30
CA LYS A 2 -6.05 2.58 11.71
C LYS A 2 -6.73 3.36 10.57
N ASN A 3 -5.97 4.14 9.80
CA ASN A 3 -6.55 5.02 8.78
C ASN A 3 -5.93 4.74 7.41
N ARG A 4 -6.73 4.53 6.37
CA ARG A 4 -6.27 4.50 4.99
C ARG A 4 -5.89 5.90 4.50
N ILE A 5 -4.78 6.00 3.79
CA ILE A 5 -4.26 7.24 3.18
C ILE A 5 -4.88 7.37 1.79
N LEU A 6 -5.60 8.47 1.55
CA LEU A 6 -6.23 8.78 0.26
C LEU A 6 -5.48 9.91 -0.45
N SER A 7 -4.92 10.85 0.30
CA SER A 7 -4.04 11.92 -0.19
C SER A 7 -3.16 12.44 0.94
N ASN A 8 -2.32 13.44 0.67
CA ASN A 8 -1.50 14.11 1.70
C ASN A 8 -2.35 14.67 2.85
N ASN A 9 -3.54 15.18 2.52
CA ASN A 9 -4.42 15.89 3.44
C ASN A 9 -5.64 15.06 3.87
N VAL A 10 -5.89 13.91 3.23
CA VAL A 10 -7.07 13.09 3.48
C VAL A 10 -6.68 11.69 3.91
N ARG A 11 -7.13 11.33 5.11
CA ARG A 11 -7.04 9.99 5.70
C ARG A 11 -8.41 9.59 6.22
N MET A 12 -8.74 8.31 6.12
CA MET A 12 -10.05 7.79 6.48
C MET A 12 -9.90 6.56 7.38
N SER A 13 -10.69 6.45 8.45
CA SER A 13 -10.61 5.28 9.34
C SER A 13 -10.96 3.99 8.60
N THR A 14 -10.26 2.91 8.92
CA THR A 14 -10.56 1.54 8.46
C THR A 14 -11.52 0.83 9.42
N ASP A 15 -11.99 1.49 10.48
CA ASP A 15 -12.99 0.94 11.38
C ASP A 15 -14.40 1.16 10.81
N THR A 16 -14.98 0.11 10.26
CA THR A 16 -16.33 0.16 9.67
C THR A 16 -17.41 0.33 10.72
N SER A 17 -17.17 -0.08 11.97
CA SER A 17 -18.13 0.09 13.07
C SER A 17 -18.29 1.56 13.46
N VAL A 18 -17.21 2.34 13.32
CA VAL A 18 -17.23 3.78 13.56
C VAL A 18 -17.72 4.56 12.34
N THR A 19 -17.25 4.18 11.15
CA THR A 19 -17.51 4.96 9.93
C THR A 19 -18.81 4.60 9.23
N GLY A 20 -19.29 3.36 9.36
CA GLY A 20 -20.41 2.82 8.58
C GLY A 20 -20.12 2.68 7.08
N LEU A 21 -18.87 2.85 6.65
CA LEU A 21 -18.50 2.93 5.23
C LEU A 21 -17.68 1.73 4.76
N ASN A 22 -17.77 1.45 3.46
CA ASN A 22 -17.01 0.37 2.85
C ASN A 22 -15.53 0.75 2.68
N ASN A 23 -14.64 -0.13 3.15
CA ASN A 23 -13.19 0.09 3.13
C ASN A 23 -12.50 -0.25 1.81
N ASN A 24 -13.20 -0.82 0.84
CA ASN A 24 -12.65 -1.18 -0.46
C ASN A 24 -12.15 0.07 -1.18
N MET A 25 -11.00 -0.06 -1.84
CA MET A 25 -10.34 1.02 -2.57
C MET A 25 -9.97 0.54 -3.97
N LEU A 26 -10.46 1.23 -4.99
CA LEU A 26 -10.10 1.02 -6.39
C LEU A 26 -9.25 2.19 -6.87
N VAL A 27 -8.06 1.88 -7.41
CA VAL A 27 -7.09 2.89 -7.86
C VAL A 27 -6.87 2.72 -9.36
N ILE A 28 -7.32 3.69 -10.16
CA ILE A 28 -7.23 3.67 -11.62
C ILE A 28 -6.34 4.83 -12.10
N GLY A 29 -5.60 4.62 -13.18
CA GLY A 29 -4.76 5.63 -13.79
C GLY A 29 -3.87 5.05 -14.88
N GLY A 30 -3.33 5.91 -15.75
CA GLY A 30 -2.44 5.51 -16.85
C GLY A 30 -1.15 4.82 -16.41
N SER A 31 -0.39 4.31 -17.38
CA SER A 31 0.97 3.80 -17.13
C SER A 31 1.85 4.91 -16.54
N GLY A 32 2.72 4.59 -15.58
CA GLY A 32 3.60 5.57 -14.94
C GLY A 32 2.93 6.53 -13.93
N ALA A 33 1.60 6.51 -13.76
CA ALA A 33 0.89 7.42 -12.84
C ALA A 33 1.17 7.18 -11.33
N GLY A 34 2.11 6.30 -10.97
CA GLY A 34 2.56 6.12 -9.60
C GLY A 34 1.56 5.47 -8.63
N LYS A 35 0.48 4.84 -9.13
CA LYS A 35 -0.57 4.16 -8.32
C LYS A 35 0.00 3.30 -7.18
N THR A 36 0.95 2.43 -7.51
CA THR A 36 1.58 1.54 -6.53
C THR A 36 2.41 2.30 -5.50
N PHE A 37 3.14 3.34 -5.93
CA PHE A 37 4.07 4.08 -5.09
C PHE A 37 3.35 5.06 -4.16
N TYR A 38 2.36 5.79 -4.66
CA TYR A 38 1.67 6.85 -3.92
C TYR A 38 0.47 6.36 -3.11
N ILE A 39 -0.19 5.28 -3.51
CA ILE A 39 -1.40 4.79 -2.82
C ILE A 39 -1.19 3.41 -2.22
N VAL A 40 -0.87 2.39 -3.03
CA VAL A 40 -0.89 0.99 -2.56
C VAL A 40 0.19 0.73 -1.51
N LYS A 41 1.44 1.11 -1.80
CA LYS A 41 2.60 0.88 -0.93
C LYS A 41 2.45 1.54 0.45
N PRO A 42 2.16 2.86 0.59
CA PRO A 42 2.05 3.48 1.91
C PRO A 42 0.90 2.89 2.75
N ASN A 43 -0.22 2.52 2.12
CA ASN A 43 -1.33 1.87 2.83
C ASN A 43 -0.95 0.48 3.35
N ILE A 44 -0.28 -0.36 2.55
CA ILE A 44 0.20 -1.68 2.98
C ILE A 44 1.26 -1.54 4.09
N MET A 45 2.24 -0.64 3.93
CA MET A 45 3.31 -0.44 4.92
C MET A 45 2.76 -0.03 6.29
N GLN A 46 1.65 0.72 6.32
CA GLN A 46 0.99 1.11 7.56
C GLN A 46 0.26 -0.05 8.25
N MET A 47 -0.11 -1.11 7.52
CA MET A 47 -0.80 -2.30 8.04
C MET A 47 0.16 -3.34 8.64
N LEU A 48 1.39 -3.43 8.12
CA LEU A 48 2.40 -4.43 8.50
C LEU A 48 2.66 -4.61 10.01
N PRO A 49 2.65 -3.56 10.88
CA PRO A 49 2.94 -3.73 12.30
C PRO A 49 1.87 -4.49 13.09
N LYS A 50 0.63 -4.60 12.58
CA LYS A 50 -0.53 -5.14 13.32
C LYS A 50 -1.52 -5.94 12.47
N GLY A 51 -1.17 -6.27 11.22
CA GLY A 51 -2.10 -6.91 10.29
C GLY A 51 -1.41 -7.78 9.23
N SER A 52 -2.14 -8.76 8.73
CA SER A 52 -1.74 -9.61 7.61
C SER A 52 -2.26 -9.01 6.29
N PHE A 53 -1.53 -9.20 5.19
CA PHE A 53 -1.96 -8.79 3.87
C PHE A 53 -1.58 -9.84 2.83
N ILE A 54 -2.38 -9.94 1.77
CA ILE A 54 -2.10 -10.76 0.61
C ILE A 54 -1.94 -9.79 -0.57
N ALA A 55 -0.84 -9.92 -1.31
CA ALA A 55 -0.59 -9.14 -2.49
C ALA A 55 -0.28 -10.07 -3.66
N THR A 56 -1.00 -9.90 -4.76
CA THR A 56 -0.65 -10.49 -6.04
C THR A 56 0.18 -9.47 -6.83
N ASP A 57 1.35 -9.88 -7.31
CA ASP A 57 2.25 -9.01 -8.10
C ASP A 57 2.51 -9.64 -9.46
N PRO A 58 1.55 -9.55 -10.42
CA PRO A 58 1.61 -10.27 -11.69
C PRO A 58 2.82 -9.88 -12.56
N LYS A 59 3.40 -8.68 -12.34
CA LYS A 59 4.57 -8.17 -13.06
C LYS A 59 5.87 -8.17 -12.24
N GLY A 60 5.84 -8.55 -10.96
CA GLY A 60 7.00 -8.45 -10.07
C GLY A 60 7.42 -7.01 -9.71
N GLY A 61 6.57 -6.02 -10.02
CA GLY A 61 6.88 -4.60 -9.85
C GLY A 61 6.83 -4.14 -8.39
N ALA A 62 5.94 -4.72 -7.59
CA ALA A 62 5.83 -4.42 -6.18
C ALA A 62 7.05 -4.96 -5.41
N LYS A 63 7.44 -6.22 -5.65
CA LYS A 63 8.69 -6.79 -5.09
C LYS A 63 9.91 -5.96 -5.48
N ARG A 64 10.06 -5.62 -6.76
CA ARG A 64 11.17 -4.79 -7.25
C ARG A 64 11.19 -3.41 -6.59
N SER A 65 10.01 -2.80 -6.38
CA SER A 65 9.92 -1.48 -5.73
C SER A 65 10.28 -1.51 -4.24
N ILE A 66 9.95 -2.59 -3.53
CA ILE A 66 10.35 -2.81 -2.14
C ILE A 66 11.87 -2.96 -2.08
N VAL A 67 12.44 -3.91 -2.85
CA VAL A 67 13.89 -4.16 -2.89
C VAL A 67 14.69 -2.91 -3.29
N LYS A 68 14.18 -2.11 -4.24
CA LYS A 68 14.84 -0.86 -4.66
C LYS A 68 14.74 0.26 -3.62
N SER A 69 13.76 0.22 -2.70
CA SER A 69 13.56 1.25 -1.67
C SER A 69 14.25 0.94 -0.34
N TYR A 70 14.48 -0.35 -0.04
CA TYR A 70 15.22 -0.75 1.17
C TYR A 70 16.74 -0.74 0.98
N GLY A 71 17.23 -0.39 -0.21
CA GLY A 71 18.62 -0.62 -0.58
C GLY A 71 18.88 -2.12 -0.74
N THR A 72 19.78 -2.47 -1.65
CA THR A 72 20.22 -3.85 -1.85
C THR A 72 20.87 -4.37 -0.56
N ILE A 73 20.10 -5.01 0.31
CA ILE A 73 20.57 -6.15 1.10
C ILE A 73 20.05 -7.38 0.37
N ALA A 74 20.60 -7.61 -0.83
CA ALA A 74 20.67 -8.96 -1.33
C ALA A 74 21.64 -9.67 -0.38
N THR A 75 21.11 -10.58 0.43
CA THR A 75 21.90 -11.59 1.11
C THR A 75 22.78 -12.26 0.07
N ASN A 76 24.07 -11.94 0.09
CA ASN A 76 25.10 -12.79 -0.47
C ASN A 76 25.04 -14.10 0.32
N ASN A 77 24.65 -15.17 -0.37
CA ASN A 77 25.15 -16.50 -0.05
C ASN A 77 26.30 -16.76 -1.00
#